data_AF-A0A2V6NTP3-F1
#
_entry.id   AF-A0A2V6NTP3-F1
#
_cell.length_a   1.000
_cell.length_b   1.000
_cell.length_c   1.000
_cell.angle_alpha   90.00
_cell.angle_beta   90.00
_cell.angle_gamma   90.00
#
_symmetry.space_group_name_H-M   'P 1'
#
loop_
_entity.id
_entity.type
_entity.pdbx_description
1 polymer ?
#
loop_
_entity_poly.entity_id
_entity_poly.type
_entity_poly.pdbx_seq_one_letter_code
_entity_poly.pdbx_strand_id
1 'polypeptide(L)'
;MNAVKVSAPAALTRPPAIRRVMIADAAVGYLFVLPLVVLVLALVAYPLGSAVYISLTEKYVGYAPRFVGLKNYVDLSRDAIFHKVVWNSALFQTTLWKIASRERST
;
A
#
# COMPACT_ATOMS: atom_id res chain seq x y z
N MET A 1 36.64 60.72 -38.74
CA MET A 1 35.82 60.82 -37.50
C MET A 1 35.07 59.51 -37.37
N ASN A 2 35.42 58.72 -36.35
CA ASN A 2 35.24 57.27 -36.32
C ASN A 2 33.84 56.85 -35.88
N ALA A 3 33.30 55.84 -36.56
CA ALA A 3 32.06 55.16 -36.23
C ALA A 3 32.16 54.54 -34.82
N VAL A 4 31.34 55.03 -33.90
CA VAL A 4 31.14 54.39 -32.60
C VAL A 4 30.30 53.14 -32.83
N LYS A 5 30.97 51.99 -32.86
CA LYS A 5 30.35 50.67 -32.88
C LYS A 5 29.74 50.42 -31.51
N VAL A 6 28.43 50.66 -31.40
CA VAL A 6 27.66 50.35 -30.18
C VAL A 6 27.58 48.83 -30.08
N SER A 7 28.43 48.25 -29.24
CA SER A 7 28.41 46.83 -28.92
C SER A 7 27.19 46.53 -28.05
N ALA A 8 26.23 45.78 -28.59
CA ALA A 8 25.10 45.25 -27.83
C ALA A 8 25.62 44.40 -26.65
N PRO A 9 25.01 44.50 -25.45
CA PRO A 9 25.38 43.63 -24.35
C PRO A 9 24.98 42.19 -24.74
N ALA A 10 25.99 41.32 -24.83
CA ALA A 10 25.78 39.89 -25.00
C ALA A 10 24.85 39.40 -23.90
N ALA A 11 23.64 38.99 -24.28
CA ALA A 11 22.68 38.39 -23.38
C ALA A 11 23.28 37.10 -22.79
N LEU A 12 23.71 37.17 -21.53
CA LEU A 12 24.14 36.01 -20.75
C LEU A 12 22.92 35.14 -20.46
N THR A 13 22.53 34.28 -21.41
CA THR A 13 21.57 33.20 -21.16
C THR A 13 22.30 32.09 -20.39
N ARG A 14 22.50 32.30 -19.08
CA ARG A 14 22.90 31.21 -18.17
C ARG A 14 21.72 30.24 -18.05
N PRO A 15 21.87 28.95 -18.39
CA PRO A 15 20.80 27.99 -18.22
C PRO A 15 20.40 27.91 -16.73
N PRO A 16 19.12 27.62 -16.42
CA PRO A 16 18.58 27.78 -15.07
C PRO A 16 19.19 26.73 -14.12
N ALA A 17 20.15 27.16 -13.31
CA ALA A 17 20.72 26.36 -12.22
C ALA A 17 19.65 25.87 -11.22
N ILE A 18 18.49 26.55 -11.18
CA ILE A 18 17.32 26.24 -10.36
C ILE A 18 16.79 24.82 -10.62
N ARG A 19 16.87 24.31 -11.86
CA ARG A 19 16.31 23.00 -12.23
C ARG A 19 17.11 21.83 -11.67
N ARG A 20 18.42 22.00 -11.40
CA ARG A 20 19.26 20.95 -10.79
C ARG A 20 19.11 20.91 -9.26
N VAL A 21 18.87 22.05 -8.63
CA VAL A 21 18.66 22.15 -7.17
C VAL A 21 17.35 21.47 -6.76
N MET A 22 16.24 21.74 -7.46
CA MET A 22 14.94 21.15 -7.12
C MET A 22 14.89 19.61 -7.20
N ILE A 23 15.63 18.98 -8.12
CA ILE A 23 15.66 17.51 -8.25
C ILE A 23 16.52 16.90 -7.14
N ALA A 24 17.62 17.55 -6.77
CA ALA A 24 18.46 17.13 -5.64
C ALA A 24 17.70 17.22 -4.31
N ASP A 25 16.91 18.29 -4.10
CA ASP A 25 16.11 18.48 -2.89
C ASP A 25 15.03 17.39 -2.72
N ALA A 26 14.36 17.00 -3.82
CA ALA A 26 13.36 15.93 -3.77
C ALA A 26 13.97 14.57 -3.41
N ALA A 27 15.14 14.23 -3.97
CA ALA A 27 15.83 12.98 -3.66
C ALA A 27 16.26 12.90 -2.19
N VAL A 28 16.73 14.02 -1.62
CA VAL A 28 17.07 14.12 -0.20
C VAL A 28 15.82 13.95 0.67
N GLY A 29 14.69 14.60 0.31
CA GLY A 29 13.42 14.44 1.01
C GLY A 29 12.93 12.98 1.04
N TYR A 30 13.01 12.26 -0.08
CA TYR A 30 12.68 10.84 -0.10
C TYR A 30 13.62 10.00 0.77
N LEU A 31 14.92 10.30 0.79
CA LEU A 31 15.89 9.58 1.62
C LEU A 31 15.59 9.72 3.13
N PHE A 32 15.08 10.88 3.58
CA PHE A 32 14.65 11.09 4.97
C PHE A 32 13.34 10.36 5.31
N VAL A 33 12.42 10.24 4.35
CA VAL A 33 11.13 9.55 4.55
C VAL A 33 11.25 8.04 4.39
N LEU A 34 12.23 7.56 3.63
CA LEU A 34 12.43 6.15 3.31
C LEU A 34 12.54 5.24 4.55
N PRO A 35 13.28 5.57 5.63
CA PRO A 35 13.33 4.74 6.83
C PRO A 35 11.97 4.55 7.48
N LEU A 36 11.15 5.61 7.53
CA LEU A 36 9.78 5.53 8.06
C LEU A 36 8.89 4.64 7.19
N VAL A 37 8.96 4.81 5.86
CA VAL A 37 8.17 4.00 4.92
C VAL A 37 8.58 2.53 5.02
N VAL A 38 9.88 2.23 5.05
CA VAL A 38 10.39 0.86 5.21
C VAL A 38 9.92 0.28 6.54
N LEU A 39 9.96 1.05 7.63
CA LEU A 39 9.48 0.60 8.93
C LEU A 39 7.97 0.28 8.90
N VAL A 40 7.15 1.17 8.36
CA VAL A 40 5.69 0.96 8.22
C VAL A 40 5.40 -0.26 7.34
N LEU A 41 6.08 -0.38 6.20
CA LEU A 41 5.92 -1.52 5.32
C LEU A 41 6.36 -2.81 6.01
N ALA A 42 7.45 -2.83 6.77
CA ALA A 42 7.89 -4.00 7.52
C ALA A 42 6.86 -4.38 8.60
N LEU A 43 6.32 -3.41 9.33
CA LEU A 43 5.27 -3.61 10.32
C LEU A 43 3.99 -4.21 9.74
N VAL A 44 3.64 -3.88 8.50
CA VAL A 44 2.47 -4.43 7.81
C VAL A 44 2.80 -5.77 7.14
N ALA A 45 3.92 -5.84 6.44
CA ALA A 45 4.34 -7.03 5.68
C ALA A 45 4.65 -8.21 6.61
N TYR A 46 5.21 -7.97 7.80
CA TYR A 46 5.53 -9.02 8.76
C TYR A 46 4.30 -9.82 9.22
N PRO A 47 3.24 -9.22 9.80
CA PRO A 47 2.05 -9.97 10.21
C PRO A 47 1.28 -10.54 9.01
N LEU A 48 1.28 -9.86 7.86
CA LEU A 48 0.65 -10.39 6.64
C LEU A 48 1.37 -11.64 6.12
N GLY A 49 2.70 -11.59 6.01
CA GLY A 49 3.50 -12.74 5.61
C GLY A 49 3.36 -13.89 6.60
N SER A 50 3.33 -13.59 7.89
CA SER A 50 3.06 -14.58 8.94
C SER A 50 1.66 -15.20 8.80
N ALA A 51 0.63 -14.40 8.52
CA ALA A 51 -0.73 -14.89 8.32
C ALA A 51 -0.83 -15.82 7.10
N VAL A 52 -0.16 -15.49 6.00
CA VAL A 52 -0.08 -16.35 4.80
C VAL A 52 0.70 -17.63 5.09
N TYR A 53 1.82 -17.54 5.82
CA TYR A 53 2.57 -18.71 6.22
C TYR A 53 1.72 -19.64 7.09
N ILE A 54 1.02 -19.08 8.08
CA ILE A 54 0.14 -19.85 8.98
C ILE A 54 -1.03 -20.46 8.19
N SER A 55 -1.64 -19.76 7.23
CA SER A 55 -2.77 -20.31 6.46
C SER A 55 -2.39 -21.50 5.59
N LEU A 56 -1.11 -21.61 5.19
CA LEU A 56 -0.56 -22.75 4.46
C LEU A 56 -0.05 -23.88 5.38
N THR A 57 -0.07 -23.65 6.69
CA THR A 57 0.34 -24.64 7.70
C THR A 57 -0.85 -25.10 8.53
N GLU A 58 -0.80 -26.35 8.96
CA GLU A 58 -1.71 -26.90 9.96
C GLU A 58 -1.03 -26.73 11.32
N LYS A 59 -1.53 -25.76 12.11
CA LYS A 59 -0.97 -25.39 13.41
C LYS A 59 -2.01 -25.64 14.51
N TYR A 60 -1.90 -26.79 15.17
CA TYR A 60 -2.68 -27.09 16.37
C TYR A 60 -1.95 -26.60 17.64
N VAL A 61 -2.71 -26.17 18.64
CA VAL A 61 -2.14 -25.76 19.94
C VAL A 61 -1.39 -26.94 20.55
N GLY A 62 -0.11 -26.74 20.89
CA GLY A 62 0.74 -27.78 21.47
C GLY A 62 1.45 -28.70 20.48
N TYR A 63 1.26 -28.53 19.16
CA TYR A 63 1.93 -29.33 18.13
C TYR A 63 2.85 -28.47 17.26
N ALA A 64 3.88 -29.10 16.69
CA ALA A 64 4.75 -28.44 15.71
C ALA A 64 3.95 -28.10 14.43
N PRO A 65 4.17 -26.92 13.82
CA PRO A 65 3.47 -26.53 12.61
C PRO A 65 3.83 -27.46 11.45
N ARG A 66 2.81 -28.00 10.78
CA ARG A 66 2.99 -28.88 9.62
C ARG A 66 2.62 -28.12 8.35
N PHE A 67 3.53 -28.03 7.38
CA PHE A 67 3.22 -27.42 6.10
C PHE A 67 2.28 -28.33 5.28
N VAL A 68 1.08 -27.85 4.98
CA VAL A 68 0.04 -28.60 4.26
C VAL A 68 -0.35 -27.92 2.93
N GLY A 69 0.26 -26.77 2.62
CA GLY A 69 -0.01 -26.00 1.41
C GLY A 69 -1.47 -25.57 1.34
N LEU A 70 -2.14 -25.89 0.23
CA LEU A 70 -3.52 -25.46 -0.02
C LEU A 70 -4.60 -26.37 0.59
N LYS A 71 -4.21 -27.43 1.30
CA LYS A 71 -5.16 -28.39 1.87
C LYS A 71 -6.20 -27.72 2.77
N ASN A 72 -5.78 -26.77 3.62
CA ASN A 72 -6.66 -25.99 4.50
C ASN A 72 -7.79 -25.30 3.74
N TYR A 73 -7.50 -24.74 2.55
CA TYR A 73 -8.49 -24.06 1.72
C TYR A 73 -9.46 -25.03 1.06
N VAL A 74 -8.98 -26.19 0.61
CA VAL A 74 -9.84 -27.24 0.03
C VAL A 74 -10.79 -27.79 1.09
N ASP A 75 -10.29 -28.06 2.29
CA ASP A 75 -11.11 -28.56 3.40
C ASP A 75 -12.19 -27.54 3.78
N LEU A 76 -11.83 -26.25 3.89
CA LEU A 76 -12.76 -25.16 4.19
C LEU A 76 -13.83 -24.99 3.09
N SER A 77 -13.45 -25.17 1.82
CA SER A 77 -14.37 -25.06 0.68
C SER A 77 -15.44 -26.15 0.65
N ARG A 78 -15.21 -27.28 1.32
CA ARG A 78 -16.17 -28.40 1.41
C ARG A 78 -17.03 -28.34 2.67
N ASP A 79 -16.74 -27.42 3.59
CA ASP A 79 -17.46 -27.27 4.84
C ASP A 79 -18.78 -26.49 4.64
N ALA A 80 -19.90 -27.18 4.83
CA ALA A 80 -21.24 -26.59 4.74
C ALA A 80 -21.50 -25.52 5.82
N ILE A 81 -20.84 -25.61 6.98
CA ILE A 81 -20.95 -24.62 8.04
C ILE A 81 -20.25 -23.34 7.62
N PHE A 82 -19.05 -23.45 7.05
CA PHE A 82 -18.30 -22.30 6.53
C PHE A 82 -19.14 -21.50 5.53
N HIS A 83 -19.74 -22.15 4.53
CA HIS A 83 -20.60 -21.48 3.54
C HIS A 83 -21.81 -20.81 4.17
N LYS A 84 -22.45 -21.47 5.14
CA LYS A 84 -23.60 -20.91 5.86
C LYS A 84 -23.22 -19.65 6.63
N VAL A 85 -22.08 -19.67 7.33
CA VAL A 85 -21.59 -18.51 8.09
C VAL A 85 -21.25 -17.35 7.14
N VAL A 86 -20.53 -17.63 6.04
CA VAL A 86 -20.18 -16.62 5.02
C VAL A 86 -21.44 -15.97 4.44
N TRP A 87 -22.45 -16.78 4.08
CA TRP A 87 -23.71 -16.27 3.55
C TRP A 87 -24.47 -15.42 4.57
N ASN A 88 -24.56 -15.89 5.81
CA ASN A 88 -25.21 -15.15 6.89
C ASN A 88 -24.51 -13.81 7.18
N SER A 89 -23.18 -13.78 7.21
CA SER A 89 -22.41 -12.55 7.40
C SER A 89 -22.62 -11.56 6.26
N ALA A 90 -22.62 -12.03 5.02
CA ALA A 90 -22.90 -11.19 3.86
C ALA A 90 -24.31 -10.59 3.92
N LEU A 91 -25.31 -11.42 4.22
CA LEU A 91 -26.70 -11.00 4.39
C LEU A 91 -26.85 -9.97 5.52
N PHE A 92 -26.18 -10.18 6.65
CA PHE A 92 -26.20 -9.27 7.79
C PHE A 92 -25.61 -7.90 7.40
N GLN A 93 -24.44 -7.87 6.78
CA GLN A 93 -23.79 -6.63 6.31
C GLN A 93 -24.71 -5.84 5.37
N THR A 94 -25.30 -6.50 4.38
CA THR A 94 -26.16 -5.83 3.39
C THR A 94 -27.50 -5.40 3.98
N THR A 95 -28.08 -6.19 4.89
CA THR A 95 -29.37 -5.90 5.51
C THR A 95 -29.23 -4.74 6.48
N LEU A 96 -28.21 -4.76 7.34
CA LEU A 96 -27.90 -3.64 8.22
C LEU A 96 -27.59 -2.37 7.44
N TRP A 97 -26.76 -2.46 6.41
CA TRP A 97 -26.46 -1.31 5.54
C TRP A 97 -27.74 -0.73 4.95
N LYS A 98 -28.63 -1.58 4.44
CA LYS A 98 -29.91 -1.17 3.88
C LYS A 98 -30.79 -0.47 4.92
N ILE A 99 -30.88 -1.00 6.14
CA ILE A 99 -31.64 -0.38 7.25
C ILE A 99 -31.03 0.97 7.63
N ALA A 100 -29.72 1.02 7.89
CA ALA A 100 -29.01 2.26 8.25
C ALA A 100 -29.07 3.33 7.16
N SER A 101 -29.11 2.91 5.88
CA SER A 101 -29.26 3.84 4.75
C SER A 101 -30.65 4.47 4.67
N ARG A 102 -31.67 3.80 5.20
CA ARG A 102 -33.08 4.25 5.15
C ARG A 102 -33.39 5.31 6.21
N GLU A 103 -32.69 5.30 7.34
CA GLU A 103 -32.82 6.31 8.41
C GLU A 103 -32.11 7.62 8.07
N ARG A 104 -31.12 7.61 7.18
CA ARG A 104 -30.36 8.83 6.78
C ARG A 104 -31.11 9.71 5.77
N SER A 105 -32.21 9.22 5.21
CA SER A 105 -33.00 9.89 4.17
C SER A 105 -34.29 10.55 4.67
N THR A 106 -34.54 10.56 5.98
CA THR A 106 -35.68 11.23 6.64
C THR A 106 -35.17 12.24 7.64
#